data_AF-A0A923IC98-F1
#
_entry.id   AF-A0A923IC98-F1
#
_cell.length_a   1.000
_cell.length_b   1.000
_cell.length_c   1.000
_cell.angle_alpha   90.00
_cell.angle_beta   90.00
_cell.angle_gamma   90.00
#
_symmetry.space_group_name_H-M   'P 1'
#
loop_
_entity.id
_entity.type
_entity.pdbx_description
1 polymer ?
#
loop_
_entity_poly.entity_id
_entity_poly.type
_entity_poly.pdbx_seq_one_letter_code
_entity_poly.pdbx_strand_id
1 'polypeptide(L)'
;MRPRDGRRLPRALRRRPRVVGDRRRRAGRRVAGQTGGHRLDRPGLGGGDVRRTHALPRAPRPQPRAGRGRGAGRPAAPPRRRRRSLRARGSRRLVVRLFVAVDPGERFRAEVSPCLDAWRARWDLGWARTEQLHVTLRFLGDWPPERLDDLRAALAAAAGETPPLSMQAGGLEAFPGWRRPRVLFLQMESGGALEALAARIADAMARRCPGLGAAAGGFRAHLTLARFRAGLPPRELAALRRETAPRLSGIDVTGIRLVQSTLAPGGARHETRAVFPLAGAAAP
;
A
#
# COMPACT_ATOMS: atom_id res chain seq x y z
N MET A 1 -71.35 -2.59 -1.56
CA MET A 1 -71.40 -1.14 -1.84
C MET A 1 -72.08 -0.47 -0.65
N ARG A 2 -71.37 0.44 0.04
CA ARG A 2 -71.72 1.01 1.35
C ARG A 2 -72.70 2.17 1.22
N PRO A 3 -73.53 2.41 2.26
CA PRO A 3 -73.32 3.65 3.02
C PRO A 3 -73.56 3.49 4.53
N ARG A 4 -72.85 4.28 5.34
CA ARG A 4 -73.34 5.03 6.52
C ARG A 4 -72.21 5.44 7.47
N ASP A 5 -72.27 6.72 7.80
CA ASP A 5 -72.10 7.36 9.10
C ASP A 5 -70.92 7.02 10.02
N GLY A 6 -70.37 8.10 10.56
CA GLY A 6 -70.23 8.16 12.01
C GLY A 6 -68.88 8.61 12.53
N ARG A 7 -68.82 9.91 12.86
CA ARG A 7 -68.30 10.50 14.12
C ARG A 7 -67.00 9.91 14.71
N ARG A 8 -66.01 10.78 14.97
CA ARG A 8 -65.34 10.88 16.28
C ARG A 8 -64.40 12.10 16.40
N LEU A 9 -64.91 13.08 17.17
CA LEU A 9 -64.35 13.88 18.29
C LEU A 9 -62.89 14.42 18.31
N PRO A 10 -62.66 15.58 19.01
CA PRO A 10 -61.39 16.30 19.07
C PRO A 10 -60.61 16.22 20.42
N ARG A 11 -59.32 16.65 20.35
CA ARG A 11 -58.40 17.30 21.33
C ARG A 11 -58.35 16.88 22.83
N ALA A 12 -57.14 16.55 23.31
CA ALA A 12 -56.53 17.00 24.60
C ALA A 12 -55.08 16.47 24.71
N LEU A 13 -54.04 17.31 24.77
CA LEU A 13 -53.35 17.88 25.96
C LEU A 13 -52.39 16.94 26.73
N ARG A 14 -51.11 17.35 26.69
CA ARG A 14 -50.07 17.34 27.75
C ARG A 14 -49.62 15.99 28.34
N ARG A 15 -48.30 15.72 28.25
CA ARG A 15 -47.30 15.93 29.34
C ARG A 15 -45.92 15.35 28.96
N ARG A 16 -44.86 16.14 29.21
CA ARG A 16 -43.44 15.72 29.20
C ARG A 16 -43.08 15.02 30.52
N PRO A 17 -42.07 14.13 30.52
CA PRO A 17 -41.13 14.00 31.64
C PRO A 17 -39.70 14.35 31.18
N ARG A 18 -39.08 15.39 31.75
CA ARG A 18 -38.18 15.39 32.93
C ARG A 18 -36.78 14.83 32.63
N VAL A 19 -35.86 15.78 32.48
CA VAL A 19 -34.41 15.68 32.63
C VAL A 19 -34.11 15.34 34.10
N VAL A 20 -33.28 14.32 34.34
CA VAL A 20 -32.56 14.12 35.60
C VAL A 20 -31.09 14.02 35.25
N GLY A 21 -30.33 15.01 35.70
CA GLY A 21 -28.88 14.92 35.74
C GLY A 21 -28.44 14.18 37.00
N ASP A 22 -27.38 13.39 36.90
CA ASP A 22 -26.58 13.05 38.07
C ASP A 22 -25.13 13.50 37.85
N ARG A 23 -24.75 14.46 38.69
CA ARG A 23 -23.39 14.92 38.89
C ARG A 23 -22.81 14.02 39.99
N ARG A 24 -21.83 13.17 39.68
CA ARG A 24 -20.94 12.65 40.72
C ARG A 24 -19.49 13.03 40.48
N ARG A 25 -18.95 13.56 41.57
CA ARG A 25 -17.69 14.27 41.72
C ARG A 25 -16.52 13.30 41.85
N ARG A 26 -15.36 13.86 41.53
CA ARG A 26 -14.00 13.38 41.80
C ARG A 26 -13.75 13.03 43.27
N ALA A 27 -13.04 11.93 43.48
CA ALA A 27 -11.98 11.75 44.46
C ALA A 27 -11.02 10.70 43.83
N GLY A 28 -9.75 10.95 43.55
CA GLY A 28 -8.79 11.65 44.40
C GLY A 28 -8.05 10.63 45.27
N ARG A 29 -7.37 9.64 44.68
CA ARG A 29 -6.46 8.74 45.42
C ARG A 29 -5.11 8.73 44.73
N ARG A 30 -4.17 9.49 45.32
CA ARG A 30 -2.74 9.44 45.03
C ARG A 30 -2.19 8.13 45.61
N VAL A 31 -1.52 7.33 44.79
CA VAL A 31 -0.61 6.28 45.25
C VAL A 31 0.75 6.64 44.68
N ALA A 32 1.66 7.01 45.58
CA ALA A 32 3.06 7.22 45.29
C ALA A 32 3.73 5.84 45.14
N GLY A 33 4.08 5.48 43.91
CA GLY A 33 4.85 4.28 43.57
C GLY A 33 6.23 4.70 43.08
N GLN A 34 7.24 4.28 43.84
CA GLN A 34 8.66 4.55 43.66
C GLN A 34 9.15 4.03 42.29
N THR A 35 9.97 4.83 41.59
CA THR A 35 10.89 4.32 40.56
C THR A 35 12.24 5.01 40.73
N GLY A 36 13.24 4.20 41.07
CA GLY A 36 14.64 4.60 41.15
C GLY A 36 15.19 4.91 39.77
N GLY A 37 15.71 6.12 39.61
CA GLY A 37 16.49 6.51 38.44
C GLY A 37 17.97 6.20 38.68
N HIS A 38 18.46 5.13 38.05
CA HIS A 38 19.90 4.97 37.82
C HIS A 38 20.33 5.96 36.73
N ARG A 39 21.00 7.04 37.13
CA ARG A 39 21.86 7.83 36.24
C ARG A 39 23.17 7.06 36.05
N LEU A 40 23.45 6.65 34.83
CA LEU A 40 24.79 6.26 34.41
C LEU A 40 25.49 7.50 33.87
N ASP A 41 26.52 7.92 34.60
CA ASP A 41 27.54 8.84 34.14
C ASP A 41 28.26 8.26 32.92
N ARG A 42 28.47 9.09 31.90
CA ARG A 42 29.49 8.87 30.87
C ARG A 42 30.30 10.14 30.70
N PRO A 43 31.63 10.12 30.98
CA PRO A 43 32.49 11.25 30.72
C PRO A 43 32.85 11.33 29.24
N GLY A 44 33.04 12.57 28.79
CA GLY A 44 33.56 12.90 27.47
C GLY A 44 35.06 12.65 27.35
N LEU A 45 35.46 12.34 26.13
CA LEU A 45 36.80 12.51 25.55
C LEU A 45 36.49 12.87 24.08
N GLY A 46 36.96 13.97 23.51
CA GLY A 46 38.35 14.42 23.48
C GLY A 46 38.72 14.46 22.00
N GLY A 47 39.06 15.65 21.50
CA GLY A 47 39.25 15.94 20.09
C GLY A 47 40.46 15.24 19.45
N GLY A 48 40.57 15.38 18.13
CA GLY A 48 41.75 14.92 17.40
C GLY A 48 41.62 14.99 15.88
N ASP A 49 42.12 16.10 15.33
CA ASP A 49 42.82 16.22 14.03
C ASP A 49 42.16 15.78 12.71
N VAL A 50 41.75 16.81 11.97
CA VAL A 50 41.54 16.77 10.51
C VAL A 50 42.89 16.96 9.82
N ARG A 51 43.52 15.86 9.37
CA ARG A 51 44.68 15.94 8.47
C ARG A 51 44.23 16.02 7.00
N ARG A 52 44.67 17.12 6.40
CA ARG A 52 44.64 17.47 4.97
C ARG A 52 45.21 16.33 4.11
N THR A 53 44.46 15.93 3.08
CA THR A 53 45.02 15.18 1.94
C THR A 53 45.24 16.14 0.78
N HIS A 54 46.51 16.39 0.47
CA HIS A 54 46.94 17.11 -0.72
C HIS A 54 46.80 16.22 -1.96
N ALA A 55 46.34 16.86 -3.04
CA ALA A 55 46.17 16.31 -4.37
C ALA A 55 47.49 15.88 -5.03
N LEU A 56 47.44 14.79 -5.80
CA LEU A 56 48.50 14.39 -6.74
C LEU A 56 48.04 14.67 -8.19
N PRO A 57 48.92 15.23 -9.05
CA PRO A 57 48.57 15.64 -10.42
C PRO A 57 48.66 14.50 -11.45
N ARG A 58 47.88 14.66 -12.52
CA ARG A 58 47.74 13.76 -13.68
C ARG A 58 48.98 13.82 -14.59
N ALA A 59 49.44 12.65 -15.07
CA ALA A 59 50.42 12.52 -16.15
C ALA A 59 49.74 12.34 -17.54
N PRO A 60 50.38 12.79 -18.65
CA PRO A 60 49.73 12.96 -19.96
C PRO A 60 49.77 11.71 -20.86
N ARG A 61 48.86 11.68 -21.83
CA ARG A 61 48.74 10.67 -22.90
C ARG A 61 49.80 10.85 -24.00
N PRO A 62 50.39 9.77 -24.56
CA PRO A 62 51.16 9.86 -25.79
C PRO A 62 50.32 9.58 -27.05
N GLN A 63 50.57 10.35 -28.11
CA GLN A 63 50.05 10.20 -29.46
C GLN A 63 50.83 9.15 -30.28
N PRO A 64 50.23 8.56 -31.34
CA PRO A 64 50.88 7.50 -32.14
C PRO A 64 51.77 8.07 -33.25
N ARG A 65 52.90 7.42 -33.50
CA ARG A 65 53.74 7.63 -34.71
C ARG A 65 53.56 6.49 -35.71
N ALA A 66 53.49 6.87 -36.97
CA ALA A 66 53.40 6.01 -38.15
C ALA A 66 54.78 5.47 -38.59
N GLY A 67 54.81 4.32 -39.28
CA GLY A 67 55.98 3.94 -40.09
C GLY A 67 56.20 2.46 -40.41
N ARG A 68 55.48 1.95 -41.43
CA ARG A 68 55.87 1.03 -42.53
C ARG A 68 56.71 -0.25 -42.26
N GLY A 69 56.18 -1.38 -42.76
CA GLY A 69 56.94 -2.54 -43.23
C GLY A 69 56.04 -3.53 -43.99
N ARG A 70 56.33 -3.78 -45.28
CA ARG A 70 55.57 -4.63 -46.22
C ARG A 70 56.02 -6.09 -46.16
N GLY A 71 55.12 -7.04 -46.46
CA GLY A 71 55.47 -8.43 -46.79
C GLY A 71 54.26 -9.29 -47.20
N ALA A 72 54.35 -9.88 -48.40
CA ALA A 72 53.44 -10.81 -49.12
C ALA A 72 52.54 -11.73 -48.25
N GLY A 73 51.28 -12.01 -48.59
CA GLY A 73 50.79 -12.58 -49.85
C GLY A 73 50.33 -14.03 -49.61
N ARG A 74 49.05 -14.25 -49.28
CA ARG A 74 48.40 -15.57 -49.21
C ARG A 74 46.92 -15.47 -49.65
N PRO A 75 46.39 -16.47 -50.36
CA PRO A 75 45.14 -16.34 -51.14
C PRO A 75 43.88 -16.32 -50.27
N ALA A 76 42.86 -15.64 -50.80
CA ALA A 76 41.58 -15.36 -50.17
C ALA A 76 40.77 -16.63 -49.87
N ALA A 77 40.39 -16.79 -48.60
CA ALA A 77 39.41 -17.77 -48.15
C ALA A 77 37.99 -17.39 -48.67
N PRO A 78 37.12 -18.37 -48.97
CA PRO A 78 35.78 -18.11 -49.47
C PRO A 78 34.96 -17.29 -48.45
N PRO A 79 33.99 -16.46 -48.90
CA PRO A 79 33.25 -15.59 -48.01
C PRO A 79 32.52 -16.45 -46.97
N ARG A 80 32.95 -16.30 -45.72
CA ARG A 80 32.24 -16.85 -44.56
C ARG A 80 30.82 -16.34 -44.65
N ARG A 81 29.89 -17.22 -45.03
CA ARG A 81 28.44 -17.00 -44.87
C ARG A 81 28.30 -16.46 -43.46
N ARG A 82 27.94 -15.18 -43.35
CA ARG A 82 27.50 -14.60 -42.08
C ARG A 82 26.35 -15.50 -41.67
N ARG A 83 26.61 -16.45 -40.76
CA ARG A 83 25.57 -16.96 -39.89
C ARG A 83 25.09 -15.71 -39.18
N ARG A 84 24.07 -15.06 -39.77
CA ARG A 84 23.15 -14.22 -39.05
C ARG A 84 22.76 -15.11 -37.90
N SER A 85 23.38 -14.89 -36.74
CA SER A 85 22.75 -15.31 -35.52
C SER A 85 21.40 -14.63 -35.60
N LEU A 86 20.38 -15.44 -35.84
CA LEU A 86 19.06 -15.14 -35.35
C LEU A 86 19.27 -15.05 -33.84
N ARG A 87 19.77 -13.89 -33.37
CA ARG A 87 19.41 -13.39 -32.05
C ARG A 87 17.90 -13.39 -32.15
N ALA A 88 17.31 -14.46 -31.62
CA ALA A 88 15.90 -14.54 -31.37
C ALA A 88 15.55 -13.16 -30.82
N ARG A 89 14.72 -12.42 -31.58
CA ARG A 89 14.11 -11.20 -31.07
C ARG A 89 13.50 -11.69 -29.77
N GLY A 90 14.08 -11.28 -28.64
CA GLY A 90 13.72 -11.80 -27.34
C GLY A 90 12.21 -11.74 -27.29
N SER A 91 11.57 -12.89 -27.14
CA SER A 91 10.16 -12.94 -26.86
C SER A 91 10.02 -12.03 -25.65
N ARG A 92 9.49 -10.82 -25.86
CA ARG A 92 9.10 -9.94 -24.76
C ARG A 92 8.11 -10.82 -24.03
N ARG A 93 8.54 -11.49 -22.96
CA ARG A 93 7.64 -12.25 -22.11
C ARG A 93 6.55 -11.25 -21.81
N LEU A 94 5.36 -11.51 -22.33
CA LEU A 94 4.18 -10.73 -22.01
C LEU A 94 4.12 -10.87 -20.50
N VAL A 95 4.36 -9.79 -19.76
CA VAL A 95 4.28 -9.83 -18.30
C VAL A 95 3.11 -8.95 -17.91
N VAL A 96 2.33 -9.42 -16.96
CA VAL A 96 1.22 -8.66 -16.38
C VAL A 96 1.62 -8.22 -14.99
N ARG A 97 1.45 -6.93 -14.70
CA ARG A 97 1.74 -6.42 -13.36
C ARG A 97 0.59 -6.74 -12.43
N LEU A 98 0.84 -7.57 -11.42
CA LEU A 98 -0.19 -8.06 -10.51
C LEU A 98 0.04 -7.64 -9.06
N PHE A 99 -1.05 -7.61 -8.30
CA PHE A 99 -1.03 -7.56 -6.84
C PHE A 99 -2.29 -8.24 -6.28
N VAL A 100 -2.21 -8.63 -5.01
CA VAL A 100 -3.32 -9.22 -4.24
C VAL A 100 -3.85 -8.16 -3.30
N ALA A 101 -5.16 -8.00 -3.25
CA ALA A 101 -5.79 -6.97 -2.44
C ALA A 101 -7.11 -7.40 -1.79
N VAL A 102 -7.48 -6.69 -0.74
CA VAL A 102 -8.81 -6.70 -0.12
C VAL A 102 -9.56 -5.45 -0.57
N ASP A 103 -10.82 -5.65 -0.92
CA ASP A 103 -11.77 -4.60 -1.29
C ASP A 103 -12.53 -4.14 -0.04
N PRO A 104 -12.54 -2.83 0.27
CA PRO A 104 -13.22 -2.33 1.45
C PRO A 104 -14.75 -2.20 1.28
N GLY A 105 -15.28 -2.43 0.08
CA GLY A 105 -16.71 -2.43 -0.20
C GLY A 105 -17.33 -1.05 -0.40
N GLU A 106 -18.56 -1.04 -0.94
CA GLU A 106 -19.27 0.19 -1.30
C GLU A 106 -19.65 1.05 -0.09
N ARG A 107 -19.99 0.43 1.05
CA ARG A 107 -20.27 1.16 2.29
C ARG A 107 -19.10 2.02 2.72
N PHE A 108 -17.89 1.45 2.74
CA PHE A 108 -16.68 2.21 3.06
C PHE A 108 -16.48 3.37 2.08
N ARG A 109 -16.64 3.12 0.77
CA ARG A 109 -16.49 4.16 -0.27
C ARG A 109 -17.49 5.30 -0.06
N ALA A 110 -18.74 4.99 0.25
CA ALA A 110 -19.77 5.98 0.54
C ALA A 110 -19.44 6.80 1.79
N GLU A 111 -18.99 6.15 2.87
CA GLU A 111 -18.65 6.82 4.13
C GLU A 111 -17.39 7.69 4.03
N VAL A 112 -16.37 7.27 3.26
CA VAL A 112 -15.11 8.02 3.12
C VAL A 112 -15.19 9.16 2.10
N SER A 113 -16.09 9.07 1.12
CA SER A 113 -16.15 10.03 0.00
C SER A 113 -16.29 11.50 0.43
N PRO A 114 -17.23 11.89 1.32
CA PRO A 114 -17.38 13.29 1.72
C PRO A 114 -16.09 13.87 2.33
N CYS A 115 -15.37 13.05 3.10
CA CYS A 115 -14.09 13.44 3.69
C CYS A 115 -13.01 13.60 2.62
N LEU A 116 -12.92 12.66 1.68
CA LEU A 116 -11.97 12.75 0.57
C LEU A 116 -12.24 13.96 -0.32
N ASP A 117 -13.50 14.31 -0.57
CA ASP A 117 -13.85 15.47 -1.39
C ASP A 117 -13.46 16.78 -0.72
N ALA A 118 -13.70 16.91 0.58
CA ALA A 118 -13.24 18.05 1.37
C ALA A 118 -11.70 18.16 1.35
N TRP A 119 -11.00 17.03 1.45
CA TRP A 119 -9.54 17.00 1.42
C TRP A 119 -8.96 17.29 0.02
N ARG A 120 -9.61 16.80 -1.05
CA ARG A 120 -9.25 17.08 -2.45
C ARG A 120 -9.36 18.56 -2.80
N ALA A 121 -10.35 19.25 -2.24
CA ALA A 121 -10.51 20.69 -2.42
C ALA A 121 -9.43 21.51 -1.68
N ARG A 122 -8.76 20.92 -0.69
CA ARG A 122 -7.83 21.62 0.20
C ARG A 122 -6.35 21.35 -0.11
N TRP A 123 -6.00 20.17 -0.61
CA TRP A 123 -4.62 19.79 -0.88
C TRP A 123 -4.45 19.20 -2.28
N ASP A 124 -3.49 19.75 -3.03
CA ASP A 124 -3.06 19.20 -4.31
C ASP A 124 -2.16 17.96 -4.09
N LEU A 125 -2.81 16.82 -4.02
CA LEU A 125 -2.17 15.51 -3.96
C LEU A 125 -2.61 14.64 -5.14
N GLY A 126 -1.80 13.62 -5.45
CA GLY A 126 -2.20 12.54 -6.35
C GLY A 126 -3.20 11.62 -5.67
N TRP A 127 -4.44 12.05 -5.54
CA TRP A 127 -5.53 11.30 -4.92
C TRP A 127 -5.83 10.00 -5.69
N ALA A 128 -5.97 8.91 -4.94
CA ALA A 128 -6.51 7.68 -5.50
C ALA A 128 -7.98 7.87 -5.86
N ARG A 129 -8.42 7.20 -6.93
CA ARG A 129 -9.84 7.11 -7.28
C ARG A 129 -10.56 6.31 -6.19
N THR A 130 -11.71 6.79 -5.75
CA THR A 130 -12.46 6.19 -4.64
C THR A 130 -12.81 4.73 -4.94
N GLU A 131 -13.16 4.43 -6.18
CA GLU A 131 -13.53 3.08 -6.64
C GLU A 131 -12.32 2.13 -6.61
N GLN A 132 -11.10 2.67 -6.68
CA GLN A 132 -9.86 1.92 -6.64
C GLN A 132 -9.24 1.83 -5.24
N LEU A 133 -9.88 2.32 -4.18
CA LEU A 133 -9.38 2.15 -2.81
C LEU A 133 -9.37 0.67 -2.45
N HIS A 134 -8.24 0.21 -1.90
CA HIS A 134 -8.03 -1.18 -1.52
C HIS A 134 -6.89 -1.29 -0.50
N VAL A 135 -6.86 -2.41 0.23
CA VAL A 135 -5.73 -2.81 1.05
C VAL A 135 -4.89 -3.79 0.24
N THR A 136 -3.64 -3.43 -0.07
CA THR A 136 -2.75 -4.36 -0.81
C THR A 136 -2.12 -5.35 0.16
N LEU A 137 -2.43 -6.64 0.02
CA LEU A 137 -1.82 -7.71 0.81
C LEU A 137 -0.42 -8.07 0.30
N ARG A 138 -0.25 -8.10 -1.03
CA ARG A 138 1.04 -8.44 -1.65
C ARG A 138 1.17 -7.83 -3.04
N PHE A 139 2.26 -7.08 -3.28
CA PHE A 139 2.66 -6.70 -4.64
C PHE A 139 3.41 -7.86 -5.29
N LEU A 140 2.97 -8.30 -6.46
CA LEU A 140 3.61 -9.41 -7.20
C LEU A 140 4.56 -8.91 -8.28
N GLY A 141 4.34 -7.67 -8.75
CA GLY A 141 5.14 -7.10 -9.84
C GLY A 141 4.80 -7.76 -11.16
N ASP A 142 5.80 -7.85 -12.04
CA ASP A 142 5.67 -8.43 -13.37
C ASP A 142 5.56 -9.97 -13.27
N TRP A 143 4.42 -10.50 -13.72
CA TRP A 143 4.09 -11.92 -13.61
C TRP A 143 3.98 -12.58 -15.01
N PRO A 144 4.58 -13.77 -15.22
CA PRO A 144 4.41 -14.52 -16.46
C PRO A 144 2.98 -15.09 -16.60
N PRO A 145 2.27 -14.86 -17.71
CA PRO A 145 0.92 -15.35 -17.98
C PRO A 145 0.81 -16.87 -17.85
N GLU A 146 1.83 -17.61 -18.27
CA GLU A 146 1.91 -19.06 -18.17
C GLU A 146 1.96 -19.58 -16.71
N ARG A 147 2.21 -18.70 -15.74
CA ARG A 147 2.22 -19.00 -14.30
C ARG A 147 0.98 -18.47 -13.57
N LEU A 148 -0.05 -18.00 -14.30
CA LEU A 148 -1.25 -17.46 -13.68
C LEU A 148 -2.08 -18.53 -12.97
N ASP A 149 -2.14 -19.74 -13.50
CA ASP A 149 -2.94 -20.82 -12.90
C ASP A 149 -2.35 -21.31 -11.59
N ASP A 150 -1.02 -21.44 -11.52
CA ASP A 150 -0.30 -21.71 -10.26
C ASP A 150 -0.60 -20.65 -9.20
N LEU A 151 -0.58 -19.38 -9.61
CA LEU A 151 -0.89 -18.26 -8.74
C LEU A 151 -2.35 -18.32 -8.26
N ARG A 152 -3.31 -18.54 -9.17
CA ARG A 152 -4.73 -18.66 -8.83
C ARG A 152 -4.95 -19.80 -7.84
N ALA A 153 -4.32 -20.95 -8.05
CA ALA A 153 -4.44 -22.09 -7.15
C ALA A 153 -3.80 -21.83 -5.77
N ALA A 154 -2.68 -21.09 -5.72
CA ALA A 154 -2.08 -20.66 -4.45
C ALA A 154 -2.99 -19.71 -3.67
N LEU A 155 -3.59 -18.73 -4.35
CA LEU A 155 -4.51 -17.77 -3.73
C LEU A 155 -5.80 -18.44 -3.27
N ALA A 156 -6.36 -19.36 -4.06
CA ALA A 156 -7.53 -20.14 -3.70
C ALA A 156 -7.30 -20.98 -2.43
N ALA A 157 -6.15 -21.67 -2.33
CA ALA A 157 -5.79 -22.44 -1.15
C ALA A 157 -5.65 -21.55 0.10
N ALA A 158 -4.94 -20.42 -0.02
CA ALA A 158 -4.78 -19.50 1.10
C ALA A 158 -6.11 -18.89 1.57
N ALA A 159 -6.99 -18.50 0.62
CA ALA A 159 -8.30 -17.96 0.93
C ALA A 159 -9.23 -19.00 1.57
N GLY A 160 -9.25 -20.22 1.03
CA GLY A 160 -10.09 -21.33 1.52
C GLY A 160 -9.72 -21.85 2.92
N GLU A 161 -8.54 -21.50 3.43
CA GLU A 161 -8.10 -21.81 4.80
C GLU A 161 -8.28 -20.63 5.77
N THR A 162 -8.78 -19.49 5.31
CA THR A 162 -8.92 -18.28 6.12
C THR A 162 -10.40 -17.97 6.35
N PRO A 163 -10.90 -17.89 7.59
CA PRO A 163 -12.28 -17.48 7.85
C PRO A 163 -12.50 -16.00 7.50
N PRO A 164 -13.76 -15.53 7.35
CA PRO A 164 -14.04 -14.12 7.14
C PRO A 164 -13.52 -13.32 8.33
N LEU A 165 -13.02 -12.12 8.07
CA LEU A 165 -12.43 -11.26 9.08
C LEU A 165 -13.02 -9.85 8.98
N SER A 166 -12.89 -9.08 10.06
CA SER A 166 -13.30 -7.67 10.08
C SER A 166 -12.07 -6.78 10.24
N MET A 167 -12.11 -5.60 9.65
CA MET A 167 -11.10 -4.57 9.82
C MET A 167 -11.74 -3.20 10.05
N GLN A 168 -11.01 -2.30 10.70
CA GLN A 168 -11.43 -0.94 10.99
C GLN A 168 -10.39 0.06 10.50
N ALA A 169 -10.83 1.26 10.11
CA ALA A 169 -9.91 2.33 9.80
C ALA A 169 -9.31 2.90 11.09
N GLY A 170 -7.98 2.87 11.19
CA GLY A 170 -7.20 3.48 12.26
C GLY A 170 -6.77 4.90 11.90
N GLY A 171 -5.57 5.28 12.34
CA GLY A 171 -5.02 6.62 12.13
C GLY A 171 -4.69 6.97 10.68
N LEU A 172 -4.75 8.27 10.38
CA LEU A 172 -4.21 8.85 9.14
C LEU A 172 -2.69 8.98 9.28
N GLU A 173 -1.94 8.39 8.35
CA GLU A 173 -0.48 8.34 8.41
C GLU A 173 0.17 8.57 7.04
N ALA A 174 1.49 8.73 7.06
CA ALA A 174 2.27 8.88 5.83
C ALA A 174 3.51 8.00 5.78
N PHE A 175 3.82 7.44 4.59
CA PHE A 175 5.06 6.71 4.34
C PHE A 175 6.14 7.58 3.69
N PRO A 176 7.43 7.38 4.01
CA PRO A 176 7.94 6.57 5.13
C PRO A 176 7.73 7.26 6.51
N GLY A 177 7.24 8.50 6.51
CA GLY A 177 6.88 9.27 7.69
C GLY A 177 6.56 10.72 7.30
N TRP A 178 6.02 11.49 8.24
CA TRP A 178 5.58 12.87 8.02
C TRP A 178 6.69 13.88 7.68
N ARG A 179 7.96 13.54 7.89
CA ARG A 179 9.10 14.43 7.58
C ARG A 179 9.31 14.61 6.08
N ARG A 180 9.15 13.53 5.31
CA ARG A 180 9.31 13.50 3.83
C ARG A 180 8.29 12.54 3.23
N PRO A 181 6.99 12.85 3.34
CA PRO A 181 5.96 11.92 2.97
C PRO A 181 5.93 11.71 1.45
N ARG A 182 5.52 10.50 1.07
CA ARG A 182 5.37 10.03 -0.31
C ARG A 182 3.99 9.44 -0.56
N VAL A 183 3.42 8.81 0.46
CA VAL A 183 2.09 8.22 0.42
C VAL A 183 1.33 8.66 1.67
N LEU A 184 0.10 9.13 1.51
CA LEU A 184 -0.88 9.34 2.57
C LEU A 184 -1.80 8.11 2.59
N PHE A 185 -2.05 7.54 3.77
CA PHE A 185 -2.84 6.33 3.91
C PHE A 185 -3.62 6.29 5.23
N LEU A 186 -4.68 5.49 5.26
CA LEU A 186 -5.33 5.06 6.50
C LEU A 186 -4.69 3.76 6.97
N GLN A 187 -4.33 3.69 8.25
CA GLN A 187 -4.03 2.41 8.88
C GLN A 187 -5.29 1.55 8.87
N MET A 188 -5.13 0.25 8.66
CA MET A 188 -6.23 -0.70 8.72
C MET A 188 -5.96 -1.69 9.85
N GLU A 189 -6.82 -1.71 10.85
CA GLU A 189 -6.66 -2.50 12.05
C GLU A 189 -7.54 -3.74 11.97
N SER A 190 -6.98 -4.92 12.23
CA SER A 190 -7.70 -6.21 12.16
C SER A 190 -7.31 -7.17 13.29
N GLY A 191 -6.63 -6.67 14.33
CA GLY A 191 -6.09 -7.51 15.40
C GLY A 191 -5.04 -8.54 14.93
N GLY A 192 -4.39 -8.32 13.78
CA GLY A 192 -3.42 -9.24 13.20
C GLY A 192 -3.99 -10.18 12.13
N ALA A 193 -5.30 -10.16 11.87
CA ALA A 193 -5.92 -11.08 10.92
C ALA A 193 -5.48 -10.82 9.45
N LEU A 194 -5.32 -9.57 9.05
CA LEU A 194 -4.78 -9.21 7.72
C LEU A 194 -3.32 -9.60 7.57
N GLU A 195 -2.52 -9.43 8.63
CA GLU A 195 -1.13 -9.86 8.69
C GLU A 195 -1.01 -11.37 8.53
N ALA A 196 -1.84 -12.13 9.24
CA ALA A 196 -1.90 -13.59 9.13
C ALA A 196 -2.33 -14.05 7.73
N LEU A 197 -3.32 -13.39 7.12
CA LEU A 197 -3.75 -13.65 5.73
C LEU A 197 -2.63 -13.35 4.73
N ALA A 198 -1.94 -12.21 4.86
CA ALA A 198 -0.83 -11.85 4.00
C ALA A 198 0.33 -12.86 4.11
N ALA A 199 0.62 -13.35 5.32
CA ALA A 199 1.61 -14.41 5.56
C ALA A 199 1.17 -15.73 4.92
N ARG A 200 -0.08 -16.15 5.10
CA ARG A 200 -0.62 -17.38 4.48
C ARG A 200 -0.53 -17.34 2.94
N ILE A 201 -0.85 -16.19 2.35
CA ILE A 201 -0.68 -15.97 0.90
C ILE A 201 0.79 -16.12 0.51
N ALA A 202 1.72 -15.53 1.28
CA ALA A 202 3.15 -15.65 1.03
C ALA A 202 3.61 -17.12 1.04
N ASP A 203 3.17 -17.90 2.02
CA ASP A 203 3.55 -19.30 2.18
C ASP A 203 2.96 -20.18 1.07
N ALA A 204 1.70 -19.98 0.71
CA ALA A 204 1.06 -20.70 -0.39
C ALA A 204 1.77 -20.42 -1.72
N MET A 205 2.15 -19.16 -1.95
CA MET A 205 2.93 -18.76 -3.12
C MET A 205 4.34 -19.32 -3.11
N ALA A 206 5.03 -19.37 -1.96
CA ALA A 206 6.37 -19.95 -1.86
C ALA A 206 6.38 -21.44 -2.28
N ARG A 207 5.33 -22.19 -1.94
CA ARG A 207 5.18 -23.60 -2.31
C ARG A 207 4.88 -23.82 -3.80
N ARG A 208 3.99 -23.01 -4.39
CA ARG A 208 3.48 -23.22 -5.76
C ARG A 208 4.18 -22.39 -6.83
N CYS A 209 4.76 -21.26 -6.45
CA CYS A 209 5.38 -20.27 -7.35
C CYS A 209 6.83 -19.98 -6.93
N PRO A 210 7.70 -21.00 -6.80
CA PRO A 210 9.08 -20.79 -6.34
C PRO A 210 9.83 -19.82 -7.25
N GLY A 211 10.62 -18.94 -6.64
CA GLY A 211 11.40 -17.92 -7.34
C GLY A 211 10.59 -16.71 -7.86
N LEU A 212 9.29 -16.63 -7.58
CA LEU A 212 8.42 -15.53 -8.01
C LEU A 212 7.80 -14.79 -6.82
N GLY A 213 7.60 -13.47 -6.99
CA GLY A 213 6.81 -12.66 -6.07
C GLY A 213 7.40 -12.52 -4.67
N ALA A 214 8.72 -12.47 -4.50
CA ALA A 214 9.36 -12.17 -3.22
C ALA A 214 8.97 -10.76 -2.74
N ALA A 215 8.37 -10.66 -1.55
CA ALA A 215 8.08 -9.38 -0.92
C ALA A 215 9.30 -8.93 -0.09
N ALA A 216 9.74 -7.69 -0.29
CA ALA A 216 10.75 -7.08 0.57
C ALA A 216 10.05 -6.39 1.76
N GLY A 217 10.27 -6.90 2.97
CA GLY A 217 9.83 -6.27 4.22
C GLY A 217 8.55 -6.83 4.84
N GLY A 218 8.25 -6.37 6.06
CA GLY A 218 7.05 -6.75 6.80
C GLY A 218 5.79 -6.11 6.23
N PHE A 219 4.71 -6.88 6.15
CA PHE A 219 3.39 -6.38 5.77
C PHE A 219 2.83 -5.46 6.87
N ARG A 220 2.27 -4.32 6.46
CA ARG A 220 1.54 -3.39 7.31
C ARG A 220 0.23 -3.05 6.63
N ALA A 221 -0.89 -3.39 7.24
CA ALA A 221 -2.21 -3.15 6.67
C ALA A 221 -2.47 -1.64 6.53
N HIS A 222 -2.62 -1.19 5.28
CA HIS A 222 -2.88 0.21 4.96
C HIS A 222 -3.71 0.35 3.70
N LEU A 223 -4.50 1.41 3.65
CA LEU A 223 -5.29 1.81 2.49
C LEU A 223 -4.76 3.15 1.97
N THR A 224 -4.14 3.13 0.79
CA THR A 224 -3.54 4.33 0.18
C THR A 224 -4.63 5.30 -0.26
N LEU A 225 -4.59 6.54 0.25
CA LEU A 225 -5.51 7.60 -0.12
C LEU A 225 -4.94 8.52 -1.20
N ALA A 226 -3.67 8.87 -1.07
CA ALA A 226 -3.02 9.79 -1.99
C ALA A 226 -1.51 9.61 -2.05
N ARG A 227 -0.90 10.12 -3.12
CA ARG A 227 0.56 10.20 -3.30
C ARG A 227 0.99 11.65 -3.40
N PHE A 228 2.09 12.00 -2.74
CA PHE A 228 2.67 13.34 -2.82
C PHE A 228 3.45 13.48 -4.14
N ARG A 229 3.09 14.43 -5.01
CA ARG A 229 3.74 14.67 -6.30
C ARG A 229 5.03 15.49 -6.14
N ALA A 230 4.88 16.76 -5.74
CA ALA A 230 5.98 17.69 -5.47
C ALA A 230 6.18 17.99 -3.97
N GLY A 231 5.46 17.27 -3.09
CA GLY A 231 5.32 17.61 -1.66
C GLY A 231 4.29 18.71 -1.43
N LEU A 232 3.99 19.01 -0.16
CA LEU A 232 3.16 20.15 0.25
C LEU A 232 4.01 21.20 0.96
N PRO A 233 3.63 22.50 0.90
CA PRO A 233 4.23 23.53 1.74
C PRO A 233 4.19 23.15 3.23
N PRO A 234 5.17 23.55 4.06
CA PRO A 234 5.24 23.12 5.45
C PRO A 234 3.98 23.41 6.27
N ARG A 235 3.30 24.55 6.03
CA ARG A 235 2.05 24.91 6.70
C ARG A 235 0.90 23.97 6.34
N GLU A 236 0.76 23.63 5.07
CA GLU A 236 -0.28 22.71 4.59
C GLU A 236 -0.02 21.29 5.05
N LEU A 237 1.24 20.84 5.02
CA LEU A 237 1.62 19.53 5.54
C LEU A 237 1.33 19.41 7.05
N ALA A 238 1.61 20.47 7.81
CA ALA A 238 1.29 20.53 9.24
C ALA A 238 -0.21 20.58 9.50
N ALA A 239 -1.02 21.13 8.59
CA ALA A 239 -2.47 21.08 8.66
C ALA A 239 -2.99 19.66 8.36
N LEU A 240 -2.54 19.06 7.26
CA LEU A 240 -2.89 17.68 6.88
C LEU A 240 -2.55 16.66 7.97
N ARG A 241 -1.38 16.80 8.61
CA ARG A 241 -0.98 15.92 9.72
C ARG A 241 -1.89 16.03 10.94
N ARG A 242 -2.59 17.16 11.12
CA ARG A 242 -3.53 17.38 12.23
C ARG A 242 -4.95 16.90 11.93
N GLU A 243 -5.22 16.50 10.69
CA GLU A 243 -6.50 15.91 10.33
C GLU A 243 -6.71 14.59 11.05
N THR A 244 -7.95 14.35 11.46
CA THR A 244 -8.35 13.07 12.01
C THR A 244 -8.82 12.15 10.89
N ALA A 245 -8.51 10.86 10.99
CA ALA A 245 -9.12 9.88 10.12
C ALA A 245 -10.65 9.97 10.20
N PRO A 246 -11.36 9.77 9.08
CA PRO A 246 -12.82 9.73 9.08
C PRO A 246 -13.30 8.61 10.02
N ARG A 247 -14.42 8.84 10.70
CA ARG A 247 -15.09 7.80 11.48
C ARG A 247 -15.83 6.90 10.51
N LEU A 248 -15.28 5.72 10.28
CA LEU A 248 -15.83 4.73 9.37
C LEU A 248 -16.35 3.54 10.15
N SER A 249 -17.39 2.92 9.62
CA SER A 249 -17.91 1.65 10.13
C SER A 249 -16.89 0.53 9.95
N GLY A 250 -17.08 -0.58 10.68
CA GLY A 250 -16.33 -1.80 10.45
C GLY A 250 -16.50 -2.30 9.02
N ILE A 251 -15.44 -2.91 8.49
CA ILE A 251 -15.35 -3.41 7.13
C ILE A 251 -15.22 -4.93 7.20
N ASP A 252 -16.21 -5.61 6.64
CA ASP A 252 -16.19 -7.07 6.55
C ASP A 252 -15.41 -7.50 5.31
N VAL A 253 -14.44 -8.39 5.53
CA VAL A 253 -13.59 -8.95 4.49
C VAL A 253 -14.03 -10.38 4.25
N THR A 254 -14.64 -10.60 3.09
CA THR A 254 -15.19 -11.89 2.67
C THR A 254 -14.38 -12.56 1.56
N GLY A 255 -13.36 -11.88 1.03
CA GLY A 255 -12.53 -12.42 -0.04
C GLY A 255 -11.31 -11.57 -0.36
N ILE A 256 -10.40 -12.18 -1.11
CA ILE A 256 -9.25 -11.50 -1.71
C ILE A 256 -9.42 -11.41 -3.22
N ARG A 257 -8.84 -10.38 -3.83
CA ARG A 257 -8.86 -10.15 -5.27
C ARG A 257 -7.45 -10.22 -5.84
N LEU A 258 -7.31 -10.91 -6.97
CA LEU A 258 -6.13 -10.76 -7.83
C LEU A 258 -6.39 -9.60 -8.79
N VAL A 259 -5.52 -8.60 -8.78
CA VAL A 259 -5.72 -7.36 -9.52
C VAL A 259 -4.55 -7.14 -10.47
N GLN A 260 -4.87 -6.82 -11.73
CA GLN A 260 -3.91 -6.34 -12.70
C GLN A 260 -3.84 -4.82 -12.66
N SER A 261 -2.61 -4.30 -12.65
CA SER A 261 -2.31 -2.87 -12.71
C SER A 261 -1.73 -2.51 -14.08
N THR A 262 -2.42 -1.65 -14.83
CA THR A 262 -1.95 -1.14 -16.12
C THR A 262 -1.65 0.35 -15.98
N LEU A 263 -0.43 0.79 -16.31
CA LEU A 263 -0.07 2.20 -16.28
C LEU A 263 -0.78 2.94 -17.42
N ALA A 264 -1.45 4.05 -17.10
CA ALA A 264 -2.06 4.94 -18.08
C ALA A 264 -1.63 6.40 -17.80
N PRO A 265 -1.77 7.32 -18.78
CA PRO A 265 -1.38 8.72 -18.61
C PRO A 265 -2.04 9.44 -17.41
N GLY A 266 -3.25 9.00 -17.00
CA GLY A 266 -3.97 9.51 -15.83
C GLY A 266 -3.73 8.76 -14.52
N GLY A 267 -2.74 7.87 -14.46
CA GLY A 267 -2.49 6.97 -13.33
C GLY A 267 -2.81 5.51 -13.63
N ALA A 268 -2.54 4.63 -12.66
CA ALA A 268 -2.73 3.19 -12.85
C ALA A 268 -4.23 2.81 -12.91
N ARG A 269 -4.61 2.04 -13.93
CA ARG A 269 -5.92 1.39 -14.02
C ARG A 269 -5.82 0.00 -13.41
N HIS A 270 -6.77 -0.32 -12.54
CA HIS A 270 -6.85 -1.59 -11.83
C HIS A 270 -8.02 -2.40 -12.36
N GLU A 271 -7.77 -3.66 -12.69
CA GLU A 271 -8.79 -4.60 -13.18
C GLU A 271 -8.71 -5.88 -12.36
N THR A 272 -9.83 -6.31 -11.79
CA THR A 272 -9.90 -7.58 -11.07
C THR A 272 -9.85 -8.74 -12.05
N ARG A 273 -8.85 -9.61 -11.89
CA ARG A 273 -8.63 -10.82 -12.71
C ARG A 273 -9.23 -12.08 -12.10
N ALA A 274 -9.41 -12.09 -10.78
CA ALA A 274 -10.01 -13.18 -10.03
C ALA A 274 -10.46 -12.69 -8.65
N VAL A 275 -11.46 -13.37 -8.10
CA VAL A 275 -11.90 -13.20 -6.71
C VAL A 275 -11.86 -14.56 -6.03
N PHE A 276 -11.33 -14.60 -4.81
CA PHE A 276 -11.21 -15.80 -4.00
C PHE A 276 -11.94 -15.56 -2.68
N PRO A 277 -13.13 -16.15 -2.49
CA PRO A 277 -13.86 -16.07 -1.22
C PRO A 277 -13.02 -16.65 -0.08
N LEU A 278 -13.13 -16.04 1.09
CA LEU A 278 -12.62 -16.62 2.33
C LEU A 278 -13.49 -17.82 2.74
N ALA A 279 -12.94 -18.72 3.55
CA ALA A 279 -13.59 -19.94 4.00
C ALA A 279 -14.97 -19.63 4.62
N GLY A 280 -16.03 -20.25 4.11
CA GLY A 280 -17.39 -20.04 4.63
C GLY A 280 -18.04 -18.70 4.28
N ALA A 281 -17.36 -17.82 3.52
CA ALA A 281 -18.02 -16.69 2.89
C ALA A 281 -18.81 -17.17 1.66
N ALA A 282 -20.00 -16.63 1.45
CA ALA A 282 -20.68 -16.76 0.17
C ALA A 282 -19.80 -16.12 -0.93
N ALA A 283 -19.75 -16.75 -2.11
CA ALA A 283 -19.10 -16.12 -3.25
C ALA A 283 -19.78 -14.76 -3.53
N PRO A 284 -19.00 -13.68 -3.71
CA PRO A 284 -19.55 -12.35 -3.97
C PRO A 284 -20.17 -12.22 -5.36
#